data_AF-A0A6J7QEY7-F1
#
_entry.id   AF-A0A6J7QEY7-F1
#
_cell.length_a   1.000
_cell.length_b   1.000
_cell.length_c   1.000
_cell.angle_alpha   90.00
_cell.angle_beta   90.00
_cell.angle_gamma   90.00
#
_symmetry.space_group_name_H-M   'P 1'
#
loop_
_entity.id
_entity.type
_entity.pdbx_description
1 polymer ?
#
loop_
_entity_poly.entity_id
_entity_poly.type
_entity_poly.pdbx_seq_one_letter_code
_entity_poly.pdbx_strand_id
1 'polypeptide(L)'
;MRLIRGASVLPSEVGDWYADLVAVLQPFGDADYVTAFLRLAKSIKDNGGENMRAFLREIEDRAEQNNPPTLPGVTLATLHAAKGLEWDHLYLIGVSDGVLPMGNDLNEERRLFYVGVTRAKQRIQITYAGKPSVFLEQFN
;
A
#
# COMPACT_ATOMS: atom_id res chain seq x y z
N MET A 1 6.67 -45.25 3.24
CA MET A 1 7.45 -44.68 2.12
C MET A 1 6.61 -43.56 1.49
N ARG A 2 6.90 -42.31 1.87
CA ARG A 2 6.12 -41.12 1.49
C ARG A 2 6.48 -40.76 0.05
N LEU A 3 5.53 -40.93 -0.87
CA LEU A 3 5.67 -40.52 -2.27
C LEU A 3 5.90 -39.01 -2.32
N ILE A 4 7.17 -38.61 -2.54
CA ILE A 4 7.52 -37.26 -2.95
C ILE A 4 6.99 -37.12 -4.38
N ARG A 5 5.82 -36.48 -4.53
CA ARG A 5 5.32 -36.11 -5.85
C ARG A 5 6.22 -35.02 -6.42
N GLY A 6 6.87 -35.36 -7.53
CA GLY A 6 7.27 -34.48 -8.63
C GLY A 6 7.89 -33.15 -8.25
N ALA A 7 9.21 -33.11 -8.38
CA ALA A 7 10.01 -31.90 -8.37
C ALA A 7 9.34 -30.72 -9.10
N SER A 8 9.39 -29.57 -8.42
CA SER A 8 9.46 -28.22 -8.96
C SER A 8 10.15 -28.18 -10.32
N VAL A 9 9.37 -28.20 -11.40
CA VAL A 9 9.83 -27.81 -12.72
C VAL A 9 9.39 -26.35 -12.85
N LEU A 10 10.35 -25.42 -12.84
CA LEU A 10 10.07 -24.09 -13.36
C LEU A 10 9.53 -24.28 -14.78
N PRO A 11 8.46 -23.58 -15.15
CA PRO A 11 7.72 -23.88 -16.37
C PRO A 11 8.58 -23.62 -17.59
N SER A 12 8.37 -24.43 -18.62
CA SER A 12 9.03 -24.29 -19.92
C SER A 12 8.88 -22.87 -20.47
N GLU A 13 9.91 -22.37 -21.17
CA GLU A 13 9.93 -21.06 -21.86
C GLU A 13 8.80 -20.86 -22.91
N VAL A 14 7.95 -21.87 -23.12
CA VAL A 14 6.81 -21.89 -24.06
C VAL A 14 5.44 -21.92 -23.31
N GLY A 15 5.43 -21.75 -21.98
CA GLY A 15 4.25 -21.83 -21.12
C GLY A 15 3.69 -20.48 -20.64
N ASP A 16 2.44 -20.49 -20.15
CA ASP A 16 1.81 -19.32 -19.52
C ASP A 16 2.41 -19.09 -18.12
N TRP A 17 3.48 -18.29 -18.05
CA TRP A 17 4.23 -18.00 -16.82
C TRP A 17 3.35 -17.51 -15.65
N TYR A 18 2.19 -16.90 -15.94
CA TYR A 18 1.26 -16.47 -14.92
C TYR A 18 0.51 -17.65 -14.28
N ALA A 19 0.06 -18.62 -15.09
CA ALA A 19 -0.58 -19.83 -14.60
C ALA A 19 0.37 -20.63 -13.70
N ASP A 20 1.65 -20.59 -14.02
CA ASP A 20 2.67 -21.24 -13.23
C ASP A 20 2.99 -20.53 -11.92
N LEU A 21 3.03 -19.20 -11.93
CA LEU A 21 3.12 -18.42 -10.69
C LEU A 21 1.94 -18.75 -9.77
N VAL A 22 0.72 -18.84 -10.32
CA VAL A 22 -0.47 -19.24 -9.57
C VAL A 22 -0.27 -20.62 -8.95
N ALA A 23 0.22 -21.60 -9.71
CA ALA A 23 0.47 -22.95 -9.21
C ALA A 23 1.52 -22.98 -8.09
N VAL A 24 2.61 -22.20 -8.21
CA VAL A 24 3.64 -22.07 -7.17
C VAL A 24 3.08 -21.44 -5.89
N LEU A 25 2.14 -20.49 -6.02
CA LEU A 25 1.55 -19.80 -4.89
C LEU A 25 0.38 -20.55 -4.24
N GLN A 26 -0.19 -21.58 -4.88
CA GLN A 26 -1.30 -22.37 -4.33
C GLN A 26 -1.10 -22.87 -2.88
N PRO A 27 0.07 -23.42 -2.49
CA PRO A 27 0.28 -23.90 -1.11
C PRO A 27 0.20 -22.81 -0.04
N PHE A 28 0.28 -21.53 -0.43
CA PHE A 28 0.25 -20.38 0.47
C PHE A 28 -1.18 -19.82 0.69
N GLY A 29 -2.17 -20.37 -0.01
CA GLY A 29 -3.59 -20.02 0.15
C GLY A 29 -3.91 -18.57 -0.20
N ASP A 30 -4.84 -17.98 0.55
CA ASP A 30 -5.42 -16.66 0.27
C ASP A 30 -4.77 -15.51 1.06
N ALA A 31 -3.50 -15.67 1.45
CA ALA A 31 -2.82 -14.62 2.21
C ALA A 31 -2.71 -13.32 1.39
N ASP A 32 -2.71 -12.17 2.07
CA ASP A 32 -2.67 -10.84 1.44
C ASP A 32 -1.49 -10.70 0.46
N TYR A 33 -0.31 -11.21 0.83
CA TYR A 33 0.86 -11.17 -0.06
C TYR A 33 0.69 -12.01 -1.33
N VAL A 34 -0.03 -13.14 -1.26
CA VAL A 34 -0.34 -13.96 -2.44
C VAL A 34 -1.23 -13.18 -3.39
N THR A 35 -2.28 -12.56 -2.86
CA THR A 35 -3.18 -11.69 -3.63
C THR A 35 -2.43 -10.52 -4.26
N ALA A 36 -1.50 -9.90 -3.52
CA ALA A 36 -0.70 -8.78 -4.00
C ALA A 36 0.19 -9.19 -5.17
N PHE A 37 0.89 -10.32 -5.04
CA PHE A 37 1.77 -10.85 -6.08
C PHE A 37 1.01 -11.25 -7.33
N LEU A 38 -0.13 -11.95 -7.18
CA LEU A 38 -0.96 -12.34 -8.32
C LEU A 38 -1.58 -11.15 -9.04
N ARG A 39 -1.92 -10.07 -8.32
CA ARG A 39 -2.39 -8.81 -8.94
C ARG A 39 -1.27 -8.12 -9.70
N LEU A 40 -0.09 -7.99 -9.12
CA LEU A 40 1.07 -7.40 -9.79
C LEU A 40 1.42 -8.20 -11.05
N ALA A 41 1.53 -9.53 -10.94
CA ALA A 41 1.81 -10.40 -12.07
C ALA A 41 0.76 -10.27 -13.17
N LYS A 42 -0.52 -10.19 -12.81
CA LYS A 42 -1.60 -9.94 -13.78
C LYS A 42 -1.43 -8.59 -14.48
N SER A 43 -1.15 -7.52 -13.74
CA SER A 43 -0.90 -6.20 -14.33
C SER A 43 0.28 -6.21 -15.29
N ILE A 44 1.36 -6.92 -14.96
CA ILE A 44 2.52 -7.04 -15.85
C ILE A 44 2.14 -7.81 -17.12
N LYS A 45 1.44 -8.94 -16.99
CA LYS A 45 0.96 -9.71 -18.14
C LYS A 45 0.05 -8.89 -19.05
N ASP A 46 -0.91 -8.17 -18.47
CA ASP A 46 -1.85 -7.33 -19.20
C ASP A 46 -1.14 -6.15 -19.92
N ASN A 47 0.01 -5.71 -19.40
CA ASN A 47 0.85 -4.66 -19.98
C ASN A 47 1.96 -5.20 -20.92
N GLY A 48 1.89 -6.47 -21.33
CA GLY A 48 2.83 -7.06 -22.30
C GLY A 48 4.10 -7.70 -21.70
N GLY A 49 4.13 -7.95 -20.39
CA GLY A 49 5.20 -8.71 -19.76
C GLY A 49 5.14 -10.20 -20.14
N GLU A 50 6.15 -10.67 -20.85
CA GLU A 50 6.12 -11.97 -21.53
C GLU A 50 6.59 -13.14 -20.65
N ASN A 51 7.28 -12.89 -19.53
CA ASN A 51 7.91 -13.95 -18.75
C ASN A 51 8.08 -13.64 -17.27
N MET A 52 8.35 -14.70 -16.49
CA MET A 52 8.59 -14.64 -15.04
C MET A 52 9.76 -13.70 -14.66
N ARG A 53 10.79 -13.56 -15.51
CA ARG A 53 11.93 -12.68 -15.22
C ARG A 53 11.52 -11.21 -15.19
N ALA A 54 10.59 -10.80 -16.06
CA ALA A 54 10.03 -9.46 -16.04
C ALA A 54 9.28 -9.17 -14.72
N PHE A 55 8.51 -10.16 -14.23
CA PHE A 55 7.83 -10.04 -12.93
C PHE A 55 8.80 -9.99 -11.74
N LEU A 56 9.83 -10.83 -11.72
CA LEU A 56 10.83 -10.83 -10.64
C LEU A 56 11.59 -9.50 -10.59
N ARG A 57 11.99 -8.95 -11.74
CA ARG A 57 12.64 -7.64 -11.82
C ARG A 57 11.75 -6.53 -11.25
N GLU A 58 10.46 -6.53 -11.60
CA GLU A 58 9.52 -5.53 -11.06
C GLU A 58 9.36 -5.65 -9.53
N ILE A 59 9.39 -6.86 -8.97
CA ILE A 59 9.39 -7.05 -7.51
C ILE A 59 10.66 -6.48 -6.87
N GLU A 60 11.83 -6.77 -7.45
CA GLU A 60 13.12 -6.26 -6.97
C GLU A 60 13.14 -4.73 -6.99
N ASP A 61 12.77 -4.11 -8.12
CA ASP A 61 12.72 -2.66 -8.28
C ASP A 61 11.79 -1.99 -7.25
N ARG A 62 10.62 -2.61 -6.99
CA ARG A 62 9.67 -2.13 -5.97
C ARG A 62 10.19 -2.27 -4.55
N ALA A 63 10.89 -3.35 -4.25
CA ALA A 63 11.48 -3.57 -2.93
C ALA A 63 12.56 -2.51 -2.64
N GLU A 64 13.41 -2.20 -3.62
CA GLU A 64 14.43 -1.14 -3.49
C GLU A 64 13.80 0.24 -3.28
N GLN A 65 12.67 0.51 -3.93
CA GLN A 65 11.97 1.79 -3.85
C GLN A 65 11.00 1.90 -2.66
N ASN A 66 10.89 0.88 -1.81
CA ASN A 66 9.85 0.79 -0.76
C ASN A 66 8.43 1.05 -1.30
N ASN A 67 8.13 0.52 -2.49
CA ASN A 67 6.87 0.73 -3.21
C ASN A 67 6.08 -0.59 -3.34
N PRO A 68 5.47 -1.08 -2.24
CA PRO A 68 4.82 -2.39 -2.24
C PRO A 68 3.66 -2.45 -3.26
N PRO A 69 3.35 -3.64 -3.80
CA PRO A 69 2.20 -3.80 -4.67
C PRO A 69 0.91 -3.41 -3.95
N THR A 70 0.03 -2.68 -4.63
CA THR A 70 -1.21 -2.20 -4.03
C THR A 70 -2.24 -3.33 -3.91
N LEU A 71 -2.76 -3.50 -2.69
CA LEU A 71 -3.89 -4.37 -2.40
C LEU A 71 -5.18 -3.54 -2.35
N PRO A 72 -6.34 -4.11 -2.75
CA PRO A 72 -7.62 -3.52 -2.40
C PRO A 72 -7.73 -3.46 -0.89
N GLY A 73 -7.94 -2.26 -0.35
CA GLY A 73 -8.03 -2.08 1.09
C GLY A 73 -7.98 -0.62 1.48
N VAL A 74 -8.05 -0.39 2.78
CA VAL A 74 -7.85 0.93 3.36
C VAL A 74 -6.37 1.12 3.65
N THR A 75 -5.78 2.19 3.11
CA THR A 75 -4.41 2.58 3.45
C THR A 75 -4.41 3.25 4.82
N LEU A 76 -3.65 2.70 5.76
CA LEU A 76 -3.33 3.36 7.02
C LEU A 76 -1.90 3.92 6.92
N ALA A 77 -1.76 5.22 7.15
CA ALA A 77 -0.47 5.90 7.08
C ALA A 77 -0.38 6.96 8.19
N THR A 78 0.84 7.27 8.61
CA THR A 78 1.11 8.47 9.41
C THR A 78 1.04 9.70 8.52
N LEU A 79 0.86 10.89 9.11
CA LEU A 79 0.90 12.15 8.36
C LEU A 79 2.20 12.34 7.58
N HIS A 80 3.33 11.89 8.15
CA HIS A 80 4.64 11.94 7.49
C HIS A 80 4.69 11.02 6.26
N ALA A 81 4.22 9.78 6.40
CA ALA A 81 4.20 8.81 5.30
C ALA A 81 3.21 9.19 4.18
N ALA A 82 2.23 10.04 4.48
CA ALA A 82 1.27 10.52 3.49
C ALA A 82 1.84 11.60 2.55
N LYS A 83 3.05 12.11 2.79
CA LYS A 83 3.66 13.16 1.96
C LYS A 83 3.82 12.69 0.51
N GLY A 84 3.27 13.47 -0.43
CA GLY A 84 3.31 13.15 -1.86
C GLY A 84 2.28 12.14 -2.33
N LEU A 85 1.48 11.58 -1.42
CA LEU A 85 0.35 10.70 -1.73
C LEU A 85 -0.96 11.48 -1.70
N GLU A 86 -1.98 10.99 -2.40
CA GLU A 86 -3.31 11.61 -2.43
C GLU A 86 -4.40 10.54 -2.60
N TRP A 87 -5.57 10.80 -2.00
CA TRP A 87 -6.72 9.89 -2.02
C TRP A 87 -8.02 10.65 -2.29
N ASP A 88 -8.99 10.03 -2.98
CA ASP A 88 -10.32 10.63 -3.21
C ASP A 88 -11.06 10.90 -1.89
N HIS A 89 -10.97 9.96 -0.95
CA HIS A 89 -11.57 10.05 0.37
C HIS A 89 -10.53 9.82 1.45
N LEU A 90 -10.43 10.75 2.40
CA LEU A 90 -9.45 10.71 3.48
C LEU A 90 -10.11 10.86 4.85
N TYR A 91 -9.69 10.03 5.80
CA TYR A 91 -10.04 10.14 7.20
C TYR A 91 -8.81 10.59 7.99
N LEU A 92 -8.80 11.86 8.40
CA LEU A 92 -7.76 12.40 9.26
C LEU A 92 -8.21 12.25 10.72
N ILE A 93 -7.67 11.24 11.38
CA ILE A 93 -8.12 10.82 12.71
C ILE A 93 -7.23 11.39 13.81
N GLY A 94 -7.81 11.60 15.00
CA GLY A 94 -7.05 11.96 16.20
C GLY A 94 -6.57 13.41 16.21
N VAL A 95 -7.31 14.34 15.59
CA VAL A 95 -6.99 15.78 15.59
C VAL A 95 -7.45 16.43 16.92
N SER A 96 -6.96 15.87 18.03
CA SER A 96 -7.25 16.27 19.41
C SER A 96 -6.11 17.08 20.03
N ASP A 97 -6.44 17.89 21.05
CA ASP A 97 -5.46 18.54 21.91
C ASP A 97 -4.53 17.50 22.54
N GLY A 98 -3.21 17.76 22.50
CA GLY A 98 -2.18 16.85 22.98
C GLY A 98 -1.86 15.64 22.08
N VAL A 99 -2.59 15.45 20.98
CA VAL A 99 -2.30 14.42 19.95
C VAL A 99 -1.75 15.06 18.68
N LEU A 100 -2.36 16.16 18.25
CA LEU A 100 -1.88 16.98 17.15
C LEU A 100 -2.26 18.43 17.48
N PRO A 101 -1.31 19.32 17.80
CA PRO A 101 0.15 19.13 17.83
C PRO A 101 0.62 18.21 18.97
N MET A 102 1.65 17.39 18.73
CA MET A 102 2.33 16.60 19.77
C MET A 102 3.66 17.23 20.19
N GLY A 103 4.39 17.85 19.25
CA GLY A 103 5.66 18.51 19.49
C GLY A 103 5.56 19.97 19.99
N ASN A 104 6.70 20.51 20.41
CA ASN A 104 6.82 21.90 20.87
C ASN A 104 6.84 22.92 19.71
N ASP A 105 7.21 22.50 18.49
CA ASP A 105 7.18 23.39 17.31
C ASP A 105 5.80 23.36 16.64
N LEU A 106 4.95 24.28 17.07
CA LEU A 106 3.62 24.48 16.50
C LEU A 106 3.62 24.82 15.00
N ASN A 107 4.69 25.43 14.47
CA ASN A 107 4.75 25.76 13.05
C ASN A 107 5.03 24.54 12.20
N GLU A 108 5.88 23.63 12.68
CA GLU A 108 6.12 22.34 12.04
C GLU A 108 4.86 21.46 12.06
N GLU A 109 4.23 21.32 13.22
CA GLU A 109 2.99 20.55 13.37
C GLU A 109 1.84 21.11 12.53
N ARG A 110 1.75 22.45 12.40
CA ARG A 110 0.79 23.10 11.49
C ARG A 110 1.06 22.78 10.03
N ARG A 111 2.34 22.73 9.62
CA ARG A 111 2.72 22.29 8.27
C ARG A 111 2.36 20.83 8.05
N LEU A 112 2.57 19.97 9.04
CA LEU A 112 2.21 18.55 8.96
C LEU A 112 0.70 18.35 8.85
N PHE A 113 -0.08 19.09 9.64
CA PHE A 113 -1.55 19.12 9.54
C PHE A 113 -2.00 19.60 8.15
N TYR A 114 -1.42 20.68 7.62
CA TYR A 114 -1.70 21.17 6.27
C TYR A 114 -1.38 20.12 5.19
N VAL A 115 -0.25 19.42 5.31
CA VAL A 115 0.07 18.29 4.43
C VAL A 115 -1.05 17.26 4.49
N GLY A 116 -1.49 16.84 5.68
CA GLY A 116 -2.59 15.89 5.86
C GLY A 116 -3.90 16.31 5.19
N VAL A 117 -4.32 17.55 5.42
CA VAL A 117 -5.56 18.12 4.84
C VAL A 117 -5.50 18.13 3.30
N THR A 118 -4.35 18.50 2.74
CA THR A 118 -4.17 18.58 1.28
C THR A 118 -4.01 17.24 0.58
N ARG A 119 -3.95 16.10 1.29
CA ARG A 119 -3.90 14.78 0.63
C ARG A 119 -5.27 14.32 0.13
N ALA A 120 -6.36 14.96 0.57
CA ALA A 120 -7.71 14.60 0.15
C ALA A 120 -8.10 15.31 -1.16
N LYS A 121 -8.55 14.55 -2.17
CA LYS A 121 -8.97 15.12 -3.47
C LYS A 121 -10.44 15.54 -3.51
N GLN A 122 -11.33 14.76 -2.90
CA GLN A 122 -12.78 15.01 -2.98
C GLN A 122 -13.42 15.23 -1.61
N ARG A 123 -13.11 14.38 -0.63
CA ARG A 123 -13.69 14.47 0.71
C ARG A 123 -12.67 14.18 1.79
N ILE A 124 -12.67 15.02 2.81
CA ILE A 124 -11.98 14.78 4.07
C ILE A 124 -12.99 14.65 5.21
N GLN A 125 -12.75 13.69 6.10
CA GLN A 125 -13.43 13.51 7.36
C GLN A 125 -12.39 13.69 8.47
N ILE A 126 -12.58 14.69 9.32
CA ILE A 126 -11.66 14.96 10.42
C ILE A 126 -12.33 14.53 11.72
N THR A 127 -11.64 13.70 12.51
CA THR A 127 -12.17 13.23 13.79
C THR A 127 -11.24 13.60 14.94
N TYR A 128 -11.85 13.87 16.10
CA TYR A 128 -11.16 14.13 17.35
C TYR A 128 -11.97 13.50 18.49
N ALA A 129 -11.31 13.31 19.62
CA ALA A 129 -11.90 12.84 20.86
C ALA A 129 -11.49 13.78 22.01
N GLY A 130 -12.46 14.17 22.84
CA GLY A 130 -12.25 15.12 23.92
C GLY A 130 -12.12 16.56 23.41
N LYS A 131 -11.08 17.27 23.85
CA LYS A 131 -10.83 18.65 23.42
C LYS A 131 -10.26 18.66 21.99
N PRO A 132 -10.85 19.41 21.04
CA PRO A 132 -10.34 19.48 19.67
C PRO A 132 -8.96 20.14 19.63
N SER A 133 -8.16 19.79 18.63
CA SER A 133 -6.90 20.49 18.34
C SER A 133 -7.13 21.97 18.08
N VAL A 134 -6.17 22.80 18.48
CA VAL A 134 -6.09 24.22 18.12
C VAL A 134 -6.06 24.46 16.60
N PHE A 135 -5.69 23.45 15.80
CA PHE A 135 -5.71 23.56 14.34
C PHE A 135 -7.12 23.53 13.75
N LEU A 136 -8.13 23.06 14.50
CA LEU A 136 -9.52 23.04 14.06
C LEU A 136 -10.25 24.37 14.24
N GLU A 137 -9.73 25.27 15.08
CA GLU A 137 -10.33 26.59 15.31
C GLU A 137 -10.45 27.41 14.03
N GLN A 138 -9.63 27.11 13.01
CA GLN A 138 -9.62 27.82 11.73
C GLN A 138 -10.73 27.39 10.76
N PHE A 139 -11.49 26.34 11.11
CA PHE A 139 -12.57 25.80 10.28
C PHE A 139 -13.98 26.09 10.82
N ASN A 140 -14.09 26.76 11.97
CA ASN A 140 -15.34 27.24 12.56
C ASN A 140 -15.54 28.73 12.27
#